data_AF-A0A7X4FGR0-F1
#
_entry.id   AF-A0A7X4FGR0-F1
#
_cell.length_a   1.000
_cell.length_b   1.000
_cell.length_c   1.000
_cell.angle_alpha   90.00
_cell.angle_beta   90.00
_cell.angle_gamma   90.00
#
_symmetry.space_group_name_H-M   'P 1'
#
loop_
_entity.id
_entity.type
_entity.pdbx_description
1 polymer ?
#
loop_
_entity_poly.entity_id
_entity_poly.type
_entity_poly.pdbx_seq_one_letter_code
_entity_poly.pdbx_strand_id
1 'polypeptide(L)'
;MNNRTLGIIGGVALVLAILAPFVLGNANKVKKFFEEAEMLYEREDYEIAITKYTKALQESEKIGAKTEAIDTYFTTLVNLKIAWCYYKLAENTSDVRHNQQALVHIKKVASDTQVAKYQEELTYLWAENLYAIEEHNQAKFKFAQLIEKFP
;
A
#
# COMPACT_ATOMS: atom_id res chain seq x y z
N MET A 1 41.62 4.21 -25.36
CA MET A 1 40.91 4.10 -24.06
C MET A 1 41.97 3.94 -22.98
N ASN A 2 42.02 4.81 -21.96
CA ASN A 2 43.11 4.82 -20.97
C ASN A 2 42.89 3.73 -19.91
N ASN A 3 43.96 3.07 -19.43
CA ASN A 3 43.89 2.00 -18.41
C ASN A 3 43.20 2.47 -17.11
N ARG A 4 43.28 3.77 -16.80
CA ARG A 4 42.50 4.40 -15.71
C ARG A 4 40.99 4.31 -15.93
N THR A 5 40.50 4.47 -17.16
CA THR A 5 39.08 4.42 -17.49
C THR A 5 38.54 2.98 -17.43
N LEU A 6 39.33 1.99 -17.86
CA LEU A 6 39.01 0.57 -17.75
C LEU A 6 38.94 0.10 -16.28
N GLY A 7 39.88 0.54 -15.43
CA GLY A 7 39.87 0.19 -14.00
C GLY A 7 38.67 0.77 -13.25
N ILE A 8 38.24 1.99 -13.58
CA ILE A 8 37.06 2.63 -12.99
C ILE A 8 35.77 1.91 -13.44
N ILE A 9 35.63 1.59 -14.72
CA ILE A 9 34.45 0.88 -15.26
C ILE A 9 34.35 -0.54 -14.67
N GLY A 10 35.47 -1.26 -14.58
CA GLY A 10 35.51 -2.59 -13.97
C GLY A 10 35.15 -2.58 -12.49
N GLY A 11 35.61 -1.59 -11.73
CA GLY A 11 35.24 -1.42 -10.32
C GLY A 11 33.75 -1.13 -10.12
N VAL A 12 33.16 -0.26 -10.93
CA VAL A 12 31.72 0.05 -10.87
C VAL A 12 30.88 -1.18 -11.25
N ALA A 13 31.25 -1.92 -12.29
CA ALA A 13 30.54 -3.14 -12.69
C ALA A 13 30.59 -4.23 -11.61
N LEU A 14 31.73 -4.40 -10.93
CA LEU A 14 31.87 -5.36 -9.84
C LEU A 14 31.00 -4.99 -8.62
N VAL A 15 30.97 -3.71 -8.25
CA VAL A 15 30.12 -3.21 -7.15
C VAL A 15 28.64 -3.39 -7.49
N LEU A 16 28.23 -3.10 -8.73
CA LEU A 16 26.85 -3.33 -9.19
C LEU A 16 26.49 -4.82 -9.19
N ALA A 17 27.41 -5.71 -9.59
CA ALA A 17 27.20 -7.16 -9.56
C ALA A 17 27.07 -7.71 -8.13
N ILE A 18 27.83 -7.18 -7.17
CA ILE A 18 27.73 -7.56 -5.75
C ILE A 18 26.42 -7.07 -5.13
N LEU A 19 25.94 -5.89 -5.51
CA LEU A 19 24.71 -5.32 -4.97
C LEU A 19 23.44 -5.87 -5.67
N ALA A 20 23.54 -6.38 -6.89
CA ALA A 20 22.39 -6.86 -7.68
C ALA A 20 21.53 -7.94 -6.98
N PRO A 21 22.09 -8.97 -6.28
CA PRO A 21 21.29 -9.95 -5.56
C PRO A 21 20.50 -9.35 -4.39
N PHE A 22 21.06 -8.34 -3.71
CA PHE A 22 20.38 -7.65 -2.61
C PHE A 22 19.23 -6.78 -3.14
N VAL A 23 19.46 -6.07 -4.24
CA VAL A 23 18.48 -5.23 -4.92
C VAL A 23 17.33 -6.09 -5.46
N LEU A 24 17.61 -7.14 -6.25
CA LEU A 24 16.58 -8.01 -6.84
C LEU A 24 15.84 -8.86 -5.80
N GLY A 25 16.52 -9.24 -4.71
CA GLY A 25 15.92 -10.03 -3.64
C GLY A 25 14.77 -9.31 -2.92
N ASN A 26 14.87 -7.99 -2.76
CA ASN A 26 13.84 -7.21 -2.08
C ASN A 26 12.57 -7.08 -2.93
N ALA A 27 12.69 -6.87 -4.24
CA ALA A 27 11.52 -6.80 -5.13
C ALA A 27 10.71 -8.10 -5.13
N ASN A 28 11.40 -9.24 -5.16
CA ASN A 28 10.75 -10.55 -5.06
C ASN A 28 10.05 -10.76 -3.70
N LYS A 29 10.63 -10.26 -2.60
CA LYS A 29 10.00 -10.34 -1.27
C LYS A 29 8.74 -9.48 -1.19
N VAL A 30 8.78 -8.25 -1.69
CA VAL A 30 7.59 -7.39 -1.73
C VAL A 30 6.49 -8.07 -2.50
N LYS A 31 6.78 -8.53 -3.71
CA LYS A 31 5.81 -9.24 -4.56
C LYS A 31 5.23 -10.46 -3.85
N LYS A 32 6.08 -11.31 -3.27
CA LYS A 32 5.63 -12.49 -2.53
C LYS A 32 4.70 -12.12 -1.37
N PHE A 33 5.08 -11.15 -0.54
CA PHE A 33 4.23 -10.74 0.58
C PHE A 33 2.92 -10.13 0.12
N PHE A 34 2.93 -9.35 -0.97
CA PHE A 34 1.72 -8.77 -1.53
C PHE A 34 0.77 -9.84 -2.08
N GLU A 35 1.27 -10.78 -2.89
CA GLU A 35 0.47 -11.88 -3.44
C GLU A 35 -0.08 -12.81 -2.34
N GLU A 36 0.72 -13.10 -1.31
CA GLU A 36 0.24 -13.84 -0.13
C GLU A 36 -0.87 -13.09 0.60
N ALA A 37 -0.79 -11.76 0.69
CA ALA A 37 -1.83 -10.94 1.30
C ALA A 37 -3.13 -10.95 0.47
N GLU A 38 -3.06 -10.83 -0.86
CA GLU A 38 -4.23 -10.91 -1.74
C GLU A 38 -4.93 -12.28 -1.61
N MET A 39 -4.17 -13.38 -1.59
CA MET A 39 -4.75 -14.72 -1.38
C MET A 39 -5.43 -14.88 0.00
N LEU A 40 -4.90 -14.25 1.04
CA LEU A 40 -5.51 -14.27 2.38
C LEU A 40 -6.76 -13.39 2.43
N TYR A 41 -6.73 -12.24 1.76
CA TYR A 41 -7.89 -11.36 1.62
C TYR A 41 -9.05 -12.08 0.93
N GLU A 42 -8.80 -12.79 -0.17
CA GLU A 42 -9.81 -13.59 -0.88
C GLU A 42 -10.40 -14.73 -0.03
N ARG A 43 -9.67 -15.18 0.99
CA ARG A 43 -10.11 -16.20 1.95
C ARG A 43 -10.73 -15.61 3.22
N GLU A 44 -10.93 -14.29 3.23
CA GLU A 44 -11.46 -13.52 4.36
C GLU A 44 -10.58 -13.58 5.63
N ASP A 45 -9.32 -13.97 5.49
CA ASP A 45 -8.33 -14.01 6.58
C ASP A 45 -7.65 -12.65 6.73
N TYR A 46 -8.46 -11.66 7.09
CA TYR A 46 -8.09 -10.24 7.02
C TYR A 46 -6.98 -9.86 8.00
N GLU A 47 -6.90 -10.47 9.19
CA GLU A 47 -5.84 -10.17 10.17
C GLU A 47 -4.46 -10.61 9.65
N ILE A 48 -4.38 -11.81 9.06
CA ILE A 48 -3.13 -12.30 8.47
C ILE A 48 -2.83 -11.54 7.18
N ALA A 49 -3.84 -11.19 6.38
CA ALA A 49 -3.68 -10.35 5.20
C ALA A 49 -3.05 -8.98 5.56
N ILE A 50 -3.54 -8.30 6.61
CA ILE A 50 -2.95 -7.04 7.11
C ILE A 50 -1.48 -7.22 7.47
N THR A 51 -1.15 -8.33 8.14
CA THR A 51 0.23 -8.64 8.51
C THR A 51 1.12 -8.78 7.28
N LYS A 52 0.62 -9.42 6.21
CA LYS A 52 1.37 -9.62 4.96
C LYS A 52 1.50 -8.33 4.15
N TYR A 53 0.43 -7.55 4.02
CA TYR A 53 0.49 -6.22 3.41
C TYR A 53 1.47 -5.30 4.14
N THR A 54 1.48 -5.30 5.47
CA THR A 54 2.41 -4.50 6.27
C THR A 54 3.86 -4.92 6.02
N LYS A 55 4.13 -6.23 5.90
CA LYS A 55 5.47 -6.72 5.53
C LYS A 55 5.86 -6.32 4.10
N ALA A 56 4.92 -6.37 3.15
CA ALA A 56 5.16 -5.92 1.79
C ALA A 56 5.52 -4.42 1.76
N LEU A 57 4.83 -3.59 2.55
CA LEU A 57 5.13 -2.17 2.70
C LEU A 57 6.52 -1.94 3.31
N GLN A 58 6.87 -2.64 4.39
CA GLN A 58 8.19 -2.53 5.04
C GLN A 58 9.33 -2.95 4.10
N GLU A 59 9.14 -4.02 3.31
CA GLU A 59 10.14 -4.43 2.32
C GLU A 59 10.22 -3.43 1.16
N SER A 60 9.13 -2.74 0.81
CA SER A 60 9.11 -1.75 -0.29
C SER A 60 9.95 -0.52 -0.02
N GLU A 61 10.18 -0.19 1.26
CA GLU A 61 11.04 0.93 1.68
C GLU A 61 12.53 0.58 1.57
N LYS A 62 12.89 -0.69 1.29
CA LYS A 62 14.27 -1.12 1.17
C LYS A 62 14.84 -0.86 -0.21
N ILE A 63 16.16 -0.63 -0.25
CA ILE A 63 16.90 -0.43 -1.51
C ILE A 63 16.65 -1.60 -2.46
N GLY A 64 16.19 -1.29 -3.67
CA GLY A 64 15.99 -2.24 -4.75
C GLY A 64 14.63 -2.93 -4.82
N ALA A 65 13.70 -2.61 -3.92
CA ALA A 65 12.40 -3.25 -3.85
C ALA A 65 11.48 -3.06 -5.08
N LYS A 66 11.80 -2.14 -6.00
CA LYS A 66 11.17 -1.90 -7.32
C LYS A 66 9.71 -2.35 -7.41
N THR A 67 8.83 -1.60 -6.77
CA THR A 67 7.42 -1.95 -6.63
C THR A 67 6.56 -1.59 -7.83
N GLU A 68 7.12 -0.89 -8.82
CA GLU A 68 6.42 -0.42 -10.01
C GLU A 68 5.92 -1.56 -10.89
N ALA A 69 6.49 -2.76 -10.75
CA ALA A 69 6.01 -3.98 -11.40
C ALA A 69 4.69 -4.53 -10.80
N ILE A 70 4.35 -4.11 -9.58
CA ILE A 70 3.08 -4.42 -8.93
C ILE A 70 2.13 -3.24 -9.14
N ASP A 71 2.55 -2.05 -8.72
CA ASP A 71 1.81 -0.81 -8.89
C ASP A 71 2.75 0.40 -8.74
N THR A 72 2.59 1.41 -9.61
CA THR A 72 3.41 2.63 -9.57
C THR A 72 3.23 3.44 -8.29
N TYR A 73 2.07 3.33 -7.64
CA TYR A 73 1.70 3.98 -6.38
C TYR A 73 1.52 2.93 -5.28
N PHE A 74 2.45 1.96 -5.22
CA PHE A 74 2.39 0.81 -4.31
C PHE A 74 2.06 1.17 -2.85
N THR A 75 2.65 2.23 -2.31
CA THR A 75 2.35 2.69 -0.94
C THR A 75 0.87 3.04 -0.75
N THR A 76 0.26 3.73 -1.72
CA THR A 76 -1.18 4.02 -1.71
C THR A 76 -1.99 2.74 -1.80
N LEU A 77 -1.67 1.88 -2.78
CA LEU A 77 -2.35 0.60 -2.97
C LEU A 77 -2.35 -0.24 -1.68
N VAL A 78 -1.19 -0.41 -1.05
CA VAL A 78 -1.08 -1.25 0.15
C VAL A 78 -1.83 -0.66 1.34
N ASN A 79 -1.78 0.66 1.56
CA ASN A 79 -2.56 1.28 2.64
C ASN A 79 -4.06 1.20 2.38
N LEU A 80 -4.50 1.34 1.12
CA LEU A 80 -5.89 1.13 0.73
C LEU A 80 -6.34 -0.31 0.98
N LYS A 81 -5.51 -1.31 0.62
CA LYS A 81 -5.78 -2.73 0.89
C LYS A 81 -5.87 -3.04 2.38
N ILE A 82 -4.95 -2.52 3.20
CA ILE A 82 -5.02 -2.65 4.67
C ILE A 82 -6.29 -2.00 5.21
N ALA A 83 -6.66 -0.82 4.72
CA ALA A 83 -7.88 -0.15 5.14
C ALA A 83 -9.14 -0.98 4.80
N TRP A 84 -9.17 -1.61 3.63
CA TRP A 84 -10.24 -2.55 3.26
C TRP A 84 -10.30 -3.76 4.20
N CYS A 85 -9.16 -4.37 4.54
CA CYS A 85 -9.14 -5.45 5.52
C CYS A 85 -9.73 -5.03 6.86
N TYR A 86 -9.35 -3.85 7.37
CA TYR A 86 -9.90 -3.34 8.63
C TYR A 86 -11.39 -3.03 8.53
N TYR A 87 -11.84 -2.46 7.42
CA TYR A 87 -13.26 -2.24 7.17
C TYR A 87 -14.04 -3.58 7.18
N LYS A 88 -13.52 -4.63 6.55
CA LYS A 88 -14.12 -5.98 6.57
C LYS A 88 -14.09 -6.64 7.94
N LEU A 89 -13.03 -6.45 8.71
CA LEU A 89 -12.98 -6.90 10.11
C LEU A 89 -14.07 -6.22 10.94
N ALA A 90 -14.29 -4.92 10.75
CA ALA A 90 -15.36 -4.20 11.44
C ALA A 90 -16.75 -4.78 11.09
N GLU A 91 -17.02 -5.07 9.82
CA GLU A 91 -18.27 -5.73 9.39
C GLU A 91 -18.44 -7.09 10.07
N ASN A 92 -17.37 -7.88 10.17
CA ASN A 92 -17.43 -9.24 10.71
C ASN A 92 -17.52 -9.30 12.24
N THR A 93 -16.89 -8.37 12.96
CA THR A 93 -16.80 -8.39 14.43
C THR A 93 -17.70 -7.37 15.12
N SER A 94 -18.24 -6.40 14.36
CA SER A 94 -18.91 -5.21 14.89
C SER A 94 -18.04 -4.35 15.82
N ASP A 95 -16.71 -4.50 15.77
CA ASP A 95 -15.77 -3.70 16.54
C ASP A 95 -15.32 -2.45 15.76
N VAL A 96 -15.89 -1.31 16.15
CA VAL A 96 -15.63 0.02 15.56
C VAL A 96 -14.16 0.45 15.64
N ARG A 97 -13.34 -0.17 16.51
CA ARG A 97 -11.89 0.10 16.56
C ARG A 97 -11.21 -0.27 15.25
N HIS A 98 -11.72 -1.26 14.51
CA HIS A 98 -11.19 -1.58 13.20
C HIS A 98 -11.48 -0.46 12.19
N ASN A 99 -12.66 0.18 12.22
CA ASN A 99 -12.92 1.34 11.36
C ASN A 99 -11.96 2.50 11.66
N GLN A 100 -11.62 2.71 12.94
CA GLN A 100 -10.62 3.71 13.34
C GLN A 100 -9.24 3.38 12.76
N GLN A 101 -8.82 2.11 12.75
CA GLN A 101 -7.56 1.69 12.11
C GLN A 101 -7.60 1.88 10.59
N ALA A 102 -8.72 1.58 9.93
CA ALA A 102 -8.88 1.85 8.50
C ALA A 102 -8.65 3.35 8.21
N LEU A 103 -9.22 4.25 9.01
CA LEU A 103 -9.03 5.69 8.87
C LEU A 103 -7.57 6.14 9.05
N VAL A 104 -6.79 5.48 9.92
CA VAL A 104 -5.35 5.76 10.07
C VAL A 104 -4.62 5.51 8.75
N HIS A 105 -4.86 4.37 8.11
CA HIS A 105 -4.22 4.02 6.84
C HIS A 105 -4.69 4.89 5.67
N ILE A 106 -5.99 5.20 5.61
CA ILE A 106 -6.54 6.10 4.58
C ILE A 106 -5.88 7.48 4.70
N LYS A 107 -5.86 8.08 5.89
CA LYS A 107 -5.30 9.41 6.14
C LYS A 107 -3.80 9.50 5.81
N LYS A 108 -3.07 8.40 5.92
CA LYS A 108 -1.63 8.35 5.61
C LYS A 108 -1.33 8.62 4.13
N VAL A 109 -2.25 8.28 3.22
CA VAL A 109 -1.99 8.33 1.77
C VAL A 109 -2.95 9.25 1.00
N ALA A 110 -4.06 9.65 1.60
CA ALA A 110 -5.10 10.38 0.90
C ALA A 110 -4.69 11.78 0.39
N SER A 111 -3.75 12.47 1.05
CA SER A 111 -3.25 13.78 0.59
C SER A 111 -2.34 13.69 -0.63
N ASP A 112 -1.60 12.57 -0.75
CA ASP A 112 -0.50 12.44 -1.70
C ASP A 112 -0.88 11.62 -2.93
N THR A 113 -2.06 10.98 -2.87
CA THR A 113 -2.58 10.15 -3.96
C THR A 113 -3.06 11.03 -5.11
N GLN A 114 -2.47 10.84 -6.30
CA GLN A 114 -2.82 11.59 -7.52
C GLN A 114 -3.63 10.75 -8.52
N VAL A 115 -3.76 9.44 -8.29
CA VAL A 115 -4.51 8.54 -9.17
C VAL A 115 -5.99 8.62 -8.84
N ALA A 116 -6.79 9.06 -9.80
CA ALA A 116 -8.24 9.24 -9.63
C ALA A 116 -8.93 8.01 -9.03
N LYS A 117 -8.64 6.81 -9.54
CA LYS A 117 -9.18 5.55 -9.00
C LYS A 117 -8.89 5.38 -7.50
N TYR A 118 -7.67 5.62 -7.07
CA TYR A 118 -7.32 5.49 -5.64
C TYR A 118 -7.94 6.62 -4.81
N GLN A 119 -8.04 7.84 -5.35
CA GLN A 119 -8.72 8.94 -4.66
C GLN A 119 -10.20 8.61 -4.44
N GLU A 120 -10.88 8.05 -5.44
CA GLU A 120 -12.27 7.61 -5.36
C GLU A 120 -12.44 6.55 -4.27
N GLU A 121 -11.71 5.43 -4.37
CA GLU A 121 -11.80 4.33 -3.41
C GLU A 121 -11.45 4.76 -1.98
N LEU A 122 -10.40 5.56 -1.80
CA LEU A 122 -10.04 6.11 -0.49
C LEU A 122 -11.12 7.04 0.05
N THR A 123 -11.74 7.88 -0.80
CA THR A 123 -12.78 8.82 -0.37
C THR A 123 -14.05 8.09 0.04
N TYR A 124 -14.46 7.08 -0.73
CA TYR A 124 -15.56 6.19 -0.40
C TYR A 124 -15.31 5.49 0.95
N LEU A 125 -14.18 4.80 1.08
CA LEU A 125 -13.87 4.04 2.28
C LEU A 125 -13.71 4.96 3.50
N TRP A 126 -13.21 6.19 3.32
CA TRP A 126 -13.17 7.20 4.38
C TRP A 126 -14.58 7.54 4.87
N ALA A 127 -15.51 7.80 3.94
CA ALA A 127 -16.89 8.15 4.28
C ALA A 127 -17.58 7.02 5.06
N GLU A 128 -17.49 5.79 4.58
CA GLU A 128 -18.04 4.59 5.23
C GLU A 128 -17.50 4.40 6.65
N ASN A 129 -16.17 4.47 6.82
CA ASN A 129 -15.57 4.29 8.13
C ASN A 129 -15.89 5.43 9.10
N LEU A 130 -16.05 6.67 8.63
CA LEU A 130 -16.54 7.78 9.47
C LEU A 130 -18.00 7.56 9.88
N TYR A 131 -18.83 7.08 8.97
CA TYR A 131 -20.23 6.79 9.26
C TYR A 131 -20.36 5.70 10.32
N ALA A 132 -19.58 4.62 10.19
CA ALA A 132 -19.55 3.50 11.13
C ALA A 132 -19.14 3.88 12.56
N ILE A 133 -18.32 4.93 12.72
CA ILE A 133 -17.91 5.44 14.04
C ILE A 133 -18.75 6.65 14.50
N GLU A 134 -19.91 6.87 13.89
CA GLU A 134 -20.87 7.94 14.22
C GLU A 134 -20.36 9.38 13.99
N GLU A 135 -19.29 9.55 13.20
CA GLU A 135 -18.76 10.86 12.78
C GLU A 135 -19.54 11.43 11.58
N HIS A 136 -20.87 11.49 11.71
CA HIS A 136 -21.80 11.69 10.59
C HIS A 136 -21.57 12.99 9.80
N ASN A 137 -21.18 14.09 10.45
CA ASN A 137 -20.89 15.34 9.75
C ASN A 137 -19.70 15.20 8.80
N GLN A 138 -18.64 14.52 9.26
CA GLN A 138 -17.45 14.26 8.44
C GLN A 138 -17.76 13.25 7.34
N ALA A 139 -18.54 12.21 7.65
CA ALA A 139 -18.98 11.21 6.68
C ALA A 139 -19.80 11.85 5.55
N LYS A 140 -20.80 12.67 5.89
CA LYS A 140 -21.62 13.41 4.92
C LYS A 140 -20.78 14.29 4.01
N PHE A 141 -19.78 14.99 4.57
CA PHE A 141 -18.85 15.78 3.78
C PHE A 141 -18.05 14.90 2.81
N LYS A 142 -17.56 13.73 3.24
CA LYS A 142 -16.82 12.81 2.38
C LYS A 142 -17.68 12.19 1.29
N PHE A 143 -18.93 11.80 1.56
CA PHE A 143 -19.85 11.33 0.53
C PHE A 143 -20.16 12.44 -0.49
N ALA A 144 -20.36 13.68 -0.06
CA ALA A 144 -20.55 14.80 -0.98
C ALA A 144 -19.32 14.99 -1.88
N GLN A 145 -18.11 14.91 -1.32
CA GLN A 145 -16.86 14.97 -2.09
C GLN A 145 -16.76 13.82 -3.11
N LEU A 146 -17.19 12.61 -2.75
CA LEU A 146 -17.20 11.46 -3.64
C LEU A 146 -18.09 11.73 -4.86
N ILE A 147 -19.35 12.12 -4.63
CA ILE A 147 -20.34 12.39 -5.68
C ILE A 147 -19.91 13.55 -6.59
N GLU A 148 -19.33 14.62 -6.02
CA GLU A 148 -18.91 15.79 -6.77
C GLU A 148 -17.71 15.50 -7.69
N LYS A 149 -16.75 14.71 -7.21
CA LYS A 149 -15.47 14.47 -7.92
C LYS A 149 -15.47 13.22 -8.78
N PHE A 150 -16.31 12.23 -8.47
CA PHE A 150 -16.38 10.93 -9.12
C PHE A 150 -17.86 10.56 -9.41
N PRO A 151 -18.52 11.30 -10.32
CA PRO A 151 -19.93 11.11 -10.64
C PRO A 151 -20.23 9.87 -11.49
#